data_AF-V6AS13-F1
#
_entry.id   AF-V6AS13-F1
#
_cell.length_a   1.000
_cell.length_b   1.000
_cell.length_c   1.000
_cell.angle_alpha   90.00
_cell.angle_beta   90.00
_cell.angle_gamma   90.00
#
_symmetry.space_group_name_H-M   'P 1'
#
loop_
_entity.id
_entity.type
_entity.pdbx_description
1 polymer ?
#
loop_
_entity_poly.entity_id
_entity_poly.type
_entity_poly.pdbx_seq_one_letter_code
_entity_poly.pdbx_strand_id
1 'polypeptide(L)'
;MEEFQLVHVADEKFSMFNNQSDKYDQMPDPDHDSKIEKIAQLIREDKVPLDEQDPQKLAKYYDFAKTSFEIGDEQARSLVNEAFLYLMLHDAGDVDILQQGEKFGAGFS
;
A
#
# COMPACT_ATOMS: atom_id res chain seq x y z
N MET A 1 28.24 23.76 54.36
CA MET A 1 28.13 22.41 53.77
C MET A 1 26.71 22.32 53.27
N GLU A 2 26.54 22.56 51.96
CA GLU A 2 25.25 22.49 51.28
C GLU A 2 25.10 21.08 50.70
N GLU A 3 24.08 20.36 51.18
CA GLU A 3 23.61 19.11 50.60
C GLU A 3 22.66 19.45 49.44
N PHE A 4 23.16 19.40 48.21
CA PHE A 4 22.34 19.55 47.01
C PHE A 4 21.77 18.19 46.58
N GLN A 5 20.45 18.16 46.42
CA GLN A 5 19.67 17.11 45.76
C GLN A 5 20.28 16.73 44.40
N LEU A 6 20.66 15.47 44.25
CA LEU A 6 20.97 14.84 42.96
C LEU A 6 20.30 13.47 42.89
N VAL A 7 18.97 13.51 42.99
CA VAL A 7 18.08 12.47 42.46
C VAL A 7 17.39 13.10 41.25
N HIS A 8 17.39 12.40 40.10
CA HIS A 8 16.82 12.76 38.79
C HIS A 8 17.77 13.31 37.72
N VAL A 9 18.79 12.53 37.32
CA VAL A 9 19.43 12.72 35.99
C VAL A 9 19.60 11.41 35.20
N ALA A 10 19.15 10.27 35.72
CA ALA A 10 19.37 8.97 35.06
C ALA A 10 18.25 8.54 34.08
N ASP A 11 17.04 9.10 34.17
CA ASP A 11 15.88 8.61 33.39
C ASP A 11 15.65 9.32 32.04
N GLU A 12 16.20 10.53 31.83
CA GLU A 12 15.90 11.31 30.62
C GLU A 12 16.85 11.04 29.45
N LYS A 13 18.00 10.39 29.68
CA LYS A 13 18.99 10.11 28.62
C LYS A 13 18.67 8.86 27.80
N PHE A 14 17.74 8.00 28.23
CA PHE A 14 17.39 6.77 27.53
C PHE A 14 16.30 6.98 26.46
N SER A 15 15.57 8.10 26.48
CA SER A 15 14.44 8.34 25.57
C SER A 15 14.80 9.06 24.26
N MET A 16 16.02 9.62 24.13
CA MET A 16 16.39 10.44 22.95
C MET A 16 17.12 9.69 21.82
N PHE A 17 17.36 8.38 21.93
CA PHE A 17 18.15 7.62 20.95
C PHE A 17 17.37 6.68 20.04
N ASN A 18 16.04 6.60 20.13
CA ASN A 18 15.27 5.62 19.37
C ASN A 18 14.19 6.25 18.46
N ASN A 19 14.57 7.27 17.69
CA ASN A 19 13.64 7.92 16.75
C ASN A 19 14.24 8.14 15.36
N GLN A 20 15.01 7.16 14.88
CA GLN A 20 15.52 7.11 13.50
C GLN A 20 15.31 5.76 12.81
N SER A 21 14.51 4.85 13.38
CA SER A 21 14.17 3.56 12.77
C SER A 21 12.84 3.54 12.00
N ASP A 22 11.99 4.58 12.08
CA ASP A 22 10.67 4.58 11.41
C ASP A 22 10.71 5.08 9.95
N LYS A 23 11.89 5.07 9.29
CA LYS A 23 12.03 5.58 7.92
C LYS A 23 12.21 4.53 6.83
N TYR A 24 12.33 3.24 7.17
CA TYR A 24 12.46 2.16 6.18
C TYR A 24 11.87 0.82 6.64
N ASP A 25 10.77 0.83 7.40
CA ASP A 25 10.01 -0.40 7.68
C ASP A 25 8.82 -0.54 6.72
N GLN A 26 9.12 -0.55 5.41
CA GLN A 26 8.22 -1.15 4.43
C GLN A 26 8.75 -2.54 4.10
N MET A 27 8.76 -3.43 5.09
CA MET A 27 8.49 -4.82 4.73
C MET A 27 7.06 -4.84 4.18
N PRO A 28 6.79 -5.42 3.00
CA PRO A 28 5.43 -5.67 2.60
C PRO A 28 4.80 -6.46 3.75
N ASP A 29 3.81 -5.85 4.39
CA ASP A 29 2.99 -6.54 5.36
C ASP A 29 2.53 -7.83 4.64
N PRO A 30 2.83 -9.05 5.13
CA PRO A 30 2.51 -10.28 4.40
C PRO A 30 1.00 -10.39 4.12
N ASP A 31 0.17 -9.65 4.87
CA ASP A 31 -1.24 -9.48 4.59
C ASP A 31 -1.53 -8.59 3.38
N HIS A 32 -0.65 -7.66 3.00
CA HIS A 32 -0.79 -6.75 1.86
C HIS A 32 -0.82 -7.50 0.52
N ASP A 33 0.18 -8.35 0.26
CA ASP A 33 0.22 -9.17 -0.95
C ASP A 33 -1.03 -10.07 -1.05
N SER A 34 -1.43 -10.66 0.08
CA SER A 34 -2.64 -11.49 0.19
C SER A 34 -3.93 -10.68 -0.11
N LYS A 35 -3.98 -9.41 0.27
CA LYS A 35 -5.10 -8.50 -0.02
C LYS A 35 -5.15 -8.15 -1.52
N ILE A 36 -3.99 -7.89 -2.13
CA ILE A 36 -3.85 -7.65 -3.57
C ILE A 36 -4.37 -8.87 -4.35
N GLU A 37 -3.92 -10.08 -3.99
CA GLU A 37 -4.34 -11.33 -4.64
C GLU A 37 -5.85 -11.56 -4.55
N LYS A 38 -6.47 -11.29 -3.39
CA LYS A 38 -7.93 -11.42 -3.21
C LYS A 38 -8.71 -10.48 -4.13
N ILE A 39 -8.28 -9.22 -4.25
CA ILE A 39 -8.93 -8.26 -5.16
C ILE A 39 -8.68 -8.67 -6.61
N ALA A 40 -7.46 -9.07 -6.94
CA ALA A 40 -7.09 -9.51 -8.28
C ALA A 40 -7.92 -10.73 -8.73
N GLN A 41 -8.17 -11.68 -7.83
CA GLN A 41 -9.07 -12.81 -8.09
C GLN A 41 -10.49 -12.32 -8.40
N LEU A 42 -11.03 -11.41 -7.59
CA LEU A 42 -12.36 -10.85 -7.81
C LEU A 42 -12.49 -10.14 -9.17
N ILE A 43 -11.48 -9.34 -9.56
CA ILE A 43 -11.41 -8.66 -10.87
C ILE A 43 -11.40 -9.69 -12.02
N ARG A 44 -10.60 -10.75 -11.89
CA ARG A 44 -10.54 -11.85 -12.89
C ARG A 44 -11.87 -12.58 -13.02
N GLU A 45 -12.52 -12.88 -11.90
CA GLU A 45 -13.83 -13.57 -11.88
C GLU A 45 -14.93 -12.71 -12.54
N ASP A 46 -14.90 -11.40 -12.32
CA ASP A 46 -15.79 -10.43 -12.97
C ASP A 46 -15.45 -10.20 -14.45
N LYS A 47 -14.30 -10.70 -14.93
CA LYS A 47 -13.78 -10.52 -16.31
C LYS A 47 -13.68 -9.06 -16.72
N VAL A 48 -13.28 -8.20 -15.78
CA VAL A 48 -13.08 -6.78 -16.07
C VAL A 48 -11.81 -6.60 -16.91
N PRO A 49 -11.86 -5.80 -17.98
CA PRO A 49 -10.66 -5.48 -18.76
C PRO A 49 -9.62 -4.75 -17.90
N LEU A 50 -8.33 -5.07 -18.07
CA LEU A 50 -7.26 -4.49 -17.25
C LEU A 50 -6.99 -3.00 -17.54
N ASP A 51 -7.46 -2.51 -18.70
CA ASP A 51 -7.47 -1.10 -19.07
C ASP A 51 -8.75 -0.37 -18.59
N GLU A 52 -9.60 -1.01 -17.77
CA GLU A 52 -10.76 -0.36 -17.17
C GLU A 52 -10.33 0.74 -16.21
N GLN A 53 -10.86 1.94 -16.41
CA GLN A 53 -10.56 3.13 -15.61
C GLN A 53 -11.83 3.88 -15.17
N ASP A 54 -13.03 3.37 -15.51
CA ASP A 54 -14.29 4.00 -15.12
C ASP A 54 -14.48 3.94 -13.59
N PRO A 55 -14.49 5.10 -12.88
CA PRO A 55 -14.63 5.13 -11.44
C PRO A 55 -15.92 4.47 -10.94
N GLN A 56 -17.00 4.45 -11.74
CA GLN A 56 -18.26 3.82 -11.35
C GLN A 56 -18.15 2.30 -11.35
N LYS A 57 -17.40 1.72 -12.29
CA LYS A 57 -17.17 0.28 -12.34
C LYS A 57 -16.17 -0.16 -11.28
N LEU A 58 -15.18 0.68 -11.00
CA LEU A 58 -14.15 0.41 -9.98
C LEU A 58 -14.67 0.57 -8.54
N ALA A 59 -15.75 1.33 -8.33
CA ALA A 59 -16.37 1.54 -7.02
C ALA A 59 -16.63 0.23 -6.26
N LYS A 60 -17.09 -0.82 -6.95
CA LYS A 60 -17.32 -2.15 -6.37
C LYS A 60 -16.08 -2.70 -5.68
N TYR A 61 -14.91 -2.58 -6.32
CA TYR A 61 -13.65 -3.10 -5.78
C TYR A 61 -13.14 -2.26 -4.61
N TYR A 62 -13.30 -0.94 -4.69
CA TYR A 62 -12.97 -0.06 -3.57
C TYR A 62 -13.85 -0.35 -2.35
N ASP A 63 -15.16 -0.53 -2.54
CA ASP A 63 -16.10 -0.85 -1.47
C ASP A 63 -15.83 -2.24 -0.88
N PHE A 64 -15.49 -3.22 -1.73
CA PHE A 64 -15.06 -4.54 -1.28
C PHE A 64 -13.80 -4.46 -0.42
N ALA A 65 -12.78 -3.71 -0.84
CA ALA A 65 -11.53 -3.56 -0.10
C ALA A 65 -11.76 -2.89 1.26
N LYS A 66 -12.56 -1.82 1.30
CA LYS A 66 -12.94 -1.13 2.56
C LYS A 66 -13.65 -2.06 3.53
N THR A 67 -14.64 -2.81 3.04
CA THR A 67 -15.47 -3.65 3.90
C THR A 67 -14.73 -4.91 4.35
N SER A 68 -13.88 -5.47 3.49
CA SER A 68 -13.20 -6.75 3.75
C SER A 68 -11.91 -6.59 4.56
N PHE A 69 -11.26 -5.43 4.48
CA PHE A 69 -9.98 -5.17 5.15
C PHE A 69 -10.03 -4.03 6.17
N GLU A 70 -11.21 -3.41 6.36
CA GLU A 70 -11.44 -2.31 7.32
C GLU A 70 -10.47 -1.13 7.12
N ILE A 71 -10.10 -0.87 5.87
CA ILE A 71 -9.16 0.19 5.46
C ILE A 71 -9.89 1.46 4.98
N GLY A 72 -9.17 2.59 4.97
CA GLY A 72 -9.69 3.87 4.48
C GLY A 72 -9.82 3.95 2.95
N ASP A 73 -10.52 4.97 2.44
CA ASP A 73 -10.75 5.15 1.00
C ASP A 73 -9.46 5.24 0.17
N GLU A 74 -8.46 5.98 0.64
CA GLU A 74 -7.18 6.14 -0.08
C GLU A 74 -6.41 4.82 -0.16
N GLN A 75 -6.35 4.09 0.95
CA GLN A 75 -5.71 2.77 1.03
C GLN A 75 -6.44 1.75 0.15
N ALA A 76 -7.77 1.76 0.16
CA ALA A 76 -8.59 0.91 -0.71
C ALA A 76 -8.34 1.21 -2.20
N ARG A 77 -8.21 2.49 -2.58
CA ARG A 77 -7.87 2.87 -3.95
C ARG A 77 -6.47 2.40 -4.35
N SER A 78 -5.47 2.59 -3.49
CA SER A 78 -4.11 2.10 -3.72
C SER A 78 -4.12 0.59 -3.95
N LEU A 79 -4.74 -0.16 -3.04
CA LEU A 79 -4.78 -1.61 -3.07
C LEU A 79 -5.47 -2.17 -4.32
N VAL A 80 -6.56 -1.55 -4.77
CA VAL A 80 -7.23 -1.92 -6.02
C VAL A 80 -6.36 -1.61 -7.23
N ASN A 81 -5.71 -0.44 -7.28
CA ASN A 81 -4.80 -0.09 -8.37
C ASN A 81 -3.61 -1.06 -8.44
N GLU A 82 -3.07 -1.44 -7.28
CA GLU A 82 -2.02 -2.45 -7.16
C GLU A 82 -2.50 -3.84 -7.62
N ALA A 83 -3.76 -4.20 -7.38
CA ALA A 83 -4.33 -5.44 -7.89
C ALA A 83 -4.46 -5.46 -9.42
N PHE A 84 -4.88 -4.34 -10.04
CA PHE A 84 -4.83 -4.20 -11.50
C PHE A 84 -3.40 -4.29 -12.03
N LEU A 85 -2.45 -3.62 -11.37
CA LEU A 85 -1.04 -3.70 -11.72
C LEU A 85 -0.51 -5.14 -11.61
N TYR A 86 -0.80 -5.84 -10.51
CA TYR A 86 -0.43 -7.23 -10.31
C TYR A 86 -0.95 -8.12 -11.45
N LEU A 87 -2.22 -7.95 -11.83
CA LEU A 87 -2.81 -8.68 -12.94
C LEU A 87 -2.14 -8.36 -14.27
N MET A 88 -1.86 -7.08 -14.54
CA MET A 88 -1.14 -6.68 -15.74
C MET A 88 0.26 -7.28 -15.78
N LEU A 89 1.01 -7.26 -14.67
CA LEU A 89 2.35 -7.82 -14.60
C LEU A 89 2.32 -9.35 -14.76
N HIS A 90 1.35 -10.01 -14.12
CA HIS A 90 1.22 -11.46 -14.13
C HIS A 90 0.69 -12.01 -15.47
N ASP A 91 -0.21 -11.29 -16.15
CA ASP A 91 -0.75 -11.69 -17.46
C ASP A 91 0.15 -11.25 -18.63
N ALA A 92 1.02 -10.26 -18.43
CA ALA A 92 1.95 -9.79 -19.46
C ALA A 92 3.00 -10.83 -19.87
N GLY A 93 3.30 -11.84 -19.05
CA GLY A 93 4.41 -12.76 -19.35
C GLY A 93 5.73 -12.00 -19.56
N ASP A 94 6.52 -12.38 -20.57
CA ASP A 94 7.81 -11.73 -20.93
C ASP A 94 7.63 -10.39 -21.69
N VAL A 95 6.42 -9.81 -21.68
CA VAL A 95 6.16 -8.50 -22.29
C VAL A 95 6.68 -7.43 -21.34
N ASP A 96 7.74 -6.76 -21.75
CA ASP A 96 8.45 -5.74 -20.98
C ASP A 96 7.51 -4.58 -20.57
N ILE A 97 7.07 -4.65 -19.32
CA ILE A 97 5.95 -3.89 -18.76
C ILE A 97 6.36 -2.43 -18.54
N LEU A 98 7.68 -2.20 -18.39
CA LEU A 98 8.32 -0.89 -18.37
C LEU A 98 8.17 -0.16 -19.72
N GLN A 99 8.14 -0.89 -20.85
CA GLN A 99 7.97 -0.28 -22.17
C GLN A 99 6.52 0.15 -22.44
N GLN A 100 5.55 -0.36 -21.66
CA GLN A 100 4.16 0.08 -21.71
C GLN A 100 3.87 1.29 -20.82
N GLY A 101 4.90 2.01 -20.36
CA GLY A 101 4.77 3.21 -19.53
C GLY A 101 3.80 4.27 -20.09
N GLU A 102 3.58 4.32 -21.40
CA GLU A 102 2.56 5.20 -22.00
C GLU A 102 1.11 4.80 -21.69
N LYS A 103 0.86 3.51 -21.40
CA LYS A 103 -0.46 3.01 -20.99
C LYS A 103 -0.73 3.18 -19.49
N PHE A 104 0.30 3.45 -18.69
CA PHE A 104 0.20 3.70 -17.24
C PHE A 104 -0.27 5.11 -16.87
N GLY A 105 -0.89 5.82 -17.81
CA GLY A 105 -1.40 7.16 -17.60
C GLY A 105 -0.42 8.20 -18.10
N ALA A 106 -0.68 8.73 -19.29
CA ALA A 106 -0.19 10.04 -19.68
C ALA A 106 -0.72 11.07 -18.66
N GLY A 107 0.12 11.51 -17.71
CA GLY A 107 -0.17 12.72 -16.92
C GLY A 107 0.15 12.69 -15.43
N PHE A 108 1.36 12.31 -15.02
CA PHE A 108 1.92 12.88 -13.79
C PHE A 108 2.41 14.29 -14.11
N SER A 109 1.53 15.29 -14.05
CA SER A 109 1.86 16.72 -14.13
C SER A 109 1.34 17.43 -12.90
#